data_AF-A0A348ZIE0-F1
#
_entry.id   AF-A0A348ZIE0-F1
#
_cell.length_a   1.000
_cell.length_b   1.000
_cell.length_c   1.000
_cell.angle_alpha   90.00
_cell.angle_beta   90.00
_cell.angle_gamma   90.00
#
_symmetry.space_group_name_H-M   'P 1'
#
loop_
_entity.id
_entity.type
_entity.pdbx_description
1 polymer ?
#
loop_
_entity_poly.entity_id
_entity_poly.type
_entity_poly.pdbx_seq_one_letter_code
_entity_poly.pdbx_strand_id
1 'polypeptide(L)'
;INNCGILKKENARHTVDAWKIYKSPARKNHPSTGENAIAFRRKSHASRKIQFIGVWDTVGALGIPFSVMGLFDAHDEFYDTKMGSNVAMARHALAIDERREDFEPTVWSPRAGVDLEQVWFSGVHANIGGSYPPDKSGKLTSDIALHWMLSEAADAGLGVEQYLKQSVDPQPDASLNKSRTKVFRLRPAKPRSLSPLEPKSGEPIPVKIHRSVKARYENDPSYRPKNLTEYLAANEGWPDDLG
;
A
#
# COMPACT_ATOMS: atom_id res chain seq x y z
N ILE A 1 -7.54 -2.31 14.63
CA ILE A 1 -6.97 -1.58 15.79
C ILE A 1 -8.04 -0.89 16.65
N ASN A 2 -9.02 -0.20 16.07
CA ASN A 2 -10.06 0.51 16.85
C ASN A 2 -10.81 -0.39 17.85
N ASN A 3 -11.19 -1.60 17.45
CA ASN A 3 -11.96 -2.54 18.29
C ASN A 3 -11.10 -3.16 19.41
N CYS A 4 -9.91 -3.64 19.07
CA CYS A 4 -9.13 -4.54 19.94
C CYS A 4 -7.87 -3.90 20.55
N GLY A 5 -7.43 -2.73 20.07
CA GLY A 5 -6.17 -2.08 20.45
C GLY A 5 -4.93 -2.72 19.83
N ILE A 6 -3.75 -2.35 20.33
CA ILE A 6 -2.45 -2.93 19.96
C ILE A 6 -2.11 -3.97 21.04
N LEU A 7 -2.12 -5.26 20.70
CA LEU A 7 -1.85 -6.31 21.67
C LEU A 7 -0.42 -6.20 22.22
N LYS A 8 -0.28 -6.35 23.53
CA LYS A 8 1.02 -6.52 24.16
C LYS A 8 1.61 -7.87 23.77
N LYS A 9 2.94 -7.97 23.71
CA LYS A 9 3.67 -9.21 23.36
C LYS A 9 3.21 -10.41 24.19
N GLU A 10 3.06 -10.24 25.51
CA GLU A 10 2.57 -11.28 26.44
C GLU A 10 1.17 -11.84 26.10
N ASN A 11 0.36 -11.06 25.38
CA ASN A 11 -1.00 -11.41 24.98
C ASN A 11 -1.12 -11.80 23.50
N ALA A 12 -0.01 -11.99 22.78
CA ALA A 12 -0.02 -12.29 21.34
C ALA A 12 -0.85 -13.55 20.99
N ARG A 13 -0.96 -14.52 21.91
CA ARG A 13 -1.82 -15.71 21.75
C ARG A 13 -3.31 -15.39 21.53
N HIS A 14 -3.75 -14.19 21.89
CA HIS A 14 -5.15 -13.74 21.72
C HIS A 14 -5.42 -13.08 20.37
N THR A 15 -4.49 -13.17 19.40
CA THR A 15 -4.68 -12.59 18.07
C THR A 15 -5.93 -13.16 17.39
N VAL A 16 -6.20 -14.47 17.51
CA VAL A 16 -7.40 -15.11 16.94
C VAL A 16 -8.69 -14.54 17.55
N ASP A 17 -8.70 -14.29 18.88
CA ASP A 17 -9.85 -13.69 19.56
C ASP A 17 -10.06 -12.22 19.11
N ALA A 18 -8.96 -11.47 18.93
CA ALA A 18 -9.01 -10.11 18.42
C ALA A 18 -9.64 -10.06 17.02
N TRP A 19 -9.30 -11.02 16.15
CA TRP A 19 -9.88 -11.16 14.82
C TRP A 19 -11.38 -11.46 14.86
N LYS A 20 -11.83 -12.37 15.73
CA LYS A 20 -13.26 -12.68 15.92
C LYS A 20 -14.06 -11.45 16.35
N ILE A 21 -13.51 -10.62 17.24
CA ILE A 21 -14.15 -9.37 17.66
C ILE A 21 -14.19 -8.36 16.51
N TYR A 22 -13.08 -8.18 15.78
CA TYR A 22 -12.97 -7.24 14.67
C TYR A 22 -13.92 -7.57 13.51
N LYS A 23 -13.99 -8.84 13.09
CA LYS A 23 -14.83 -9.29 11.96
C LYS A 23 -16.32 -9.33 12.29
N SER A 24 -16.70 -9.16 13.55
CA SER A 24 -18.10 -9.29 13.97
C SER A 24 -18.83 -7.94 13.95
N PRO A 25 -19.94 -7.81 13.19
CA PRO A 25 -20.73 -6.59 13.16
C PRO A 25 -21.61 -6.41 14.40
N ALA A 26 -21.59 -7.35 15.36
CA ALA A 26 -22.44 -7.31 16.54
C ALA A 26 -22.13 -6.08 17.42
N ARG A 27 -23.18 -5.42 17.93
CA ARG A 27 -23.06 -4.21 18.77
C ARG A 27 -22.09 -4.37 19.96
N LYS A 28 -22.06 -5.56 20.58
CA LYS A 28 -21.13 -5.89 21.68
C LYS A 28 -19.64 -5.84 21.30
N ASN A 29 -19.33 -5.88 20.00
CA ASN A 29 -17.96 -5.80 19.46
C ASN A 29 -17.63 -4.41 18.88
N HIS A 30 -18.54 -3.44 18.99
CA HIS A 30 -18.35 -2.09 18.48
C HIS A 30 -17.15 -1.38 19.16
N PRO A 31 -16.28 -0.66 18.42
CA PRO A 31 -15.04 -0.08 18.94
C PRO A 31 -15.24 0.99 20.02
N SER A 32 -16.37 1.69 20.07
CA SER A 32 -16.57 2.74 21.09
C SER A 32 -17.45 2.28 22.25
N THR A 33 -18.37 1.36 22.01
CA THR A 33 -19.47 1.05 22.94
C THR A 33 -19.64 -0.44 23.22
N GLY A 34 -18.90 -1.29 22.52
CA GLY A 34 -19.03 -2.75 22.64
C GLY A 34 -18.30 -3.28 23.86
N GLU A 35 -19.02 -3.93 24.77
CA GLU A 35 -18.48 -4.54 25.99
C GLU A 35 -17.32 -5.51 25.71
N ASN A 36 -17.44 -6.37 24.70
CA ASN A 36 -16.37 -7.30 24.32
C ASN A 36 -15.12 -6.57 23.85
N ALA A 37 -15.29 -5.55 23.00
CA ALA A 37 -14.18 -4.77 22.46
C ALA A 37 -13.46 -3.98 23.57
N ILE A 38 -14.22 -3.41 24.51
CA ILE A 38 -13.68 -2.69 25.67
C ILE A 38 -12.96 -3.65 26.62
N ALA A 39 -13.56 -4.80 26.95
CA ALA A 39 -12.96 -5.81 27.80
C ALA A 39 -11.68 -6.39 27.18
N PHE A 40 -11.69 -6.66 25.87
CA PHE A 40 -10.52 -7.19 25.16
C PHE A 40 -9.34 -6.21 25.21
N ARG A 41 -9.58 -4.91 25.06
CA ARG A 41 -8.56 -3.87 25.09
C ARG A 41 -7.74 -3.80 26.38
N ARG A 42 -8.20 -4.39 27.49
CA ARG A 42 -7.40 -4.54 28.71
C ARG A 42 -6.13 -5.37 28.49
N LYS A 43 -6.08 -6.20 27.44
CA LYS A 43 -4.91 -6.99 27.02
C LYS A 43 -3.93 -6.21 26.12
N SER A 44 -4.29 -4.99 25.76
CA SER A 44 -3.59 -4.16 24.77
C SER A 44 -2.87 -2.99 25.45
N HIS A 45 -2.04 -2.27 24.68
CA HIS A 45 -1.51 -0.98 25.11
C HIS A 45 -2.64 0.04 25.33
N ALA A 46 -2.46 0.94 26.29
CA ALA A 46 -3.47 1.95 26.63
C ALA A 46 -3.72 2.92 25.47
N SER A 47 -2.63 3.36 24.80
CA SER A 47 -2.73 4.14 23.58
C SER A 47 -3.09 3.25 22.39
N ARG A 48 -3.95 3.78 21.54
CA ARG A 48 -4.29 3.22 20.22
C ARG A 48 -3.85 4.13 19.08
N LYS A 49 -3.17 5.25 19.40
CA LYS A 49 -2.69 6.19 18.39
C LYS A 49 -1.58 5.51 17.59
N ILE A 50 -1.73 5.55 16.28
CA ILE A 50 -0.72 5.10 15.33
C ILE A 50 -0.08 6.35 14.75
N GLN A 51 1.21 6.53 15.00
CA GLN A 51 1.94 7.69 14.52
C GLN A 51 2.14 7.63 13.00
N PHE A 52 2.50 6.45 12.48
CA PHE A 52 2.83 6.24 11.08
C PHE A 52 2.30 4.88 10.61
N ILE A 53 1.70 4.85 9.42
CA ILE A 53 1.40 3.63 8.67
C ILE A 53 2.02 3.75 7.28
N GLY A 54 2.96 2.85 6.98
CA GLY A 54 3.50 2.67 5.65
C GLY A 54 2.95 1.39 5.03
N VAL A 55 2.43 1.47 3.82
CA VAL A 55 1.97 0.31 3.05
C VAL A 55 2.51 0.35 1.62
N TRP A 56 2.68 -0.85 1.05
CA TRP A 56 3.11 -1.02 -0.34
C TRP A 56 1.99 -1.74 -1.10
N ASP A 57 1.49 -1.05 -2.10
CA ASP A 57 0.59 -1.54 -3.15
C ASP A 57 -0.55 -2.43 -2.63
N THR A 58 -1.27 -1.95 -1.62
CA THR A 58 -2.30 -2.71 -0.91
C THR A 58 -3.40 -3.13 -1.88
N VAL A 59 -3.70 -4.41 -1.95
CA VAL A 59 -4.80 -4.97 -2.75
C VAL A 59 -5.94 -5.40 -1.83
N GLY A 60 -7.18 -5.13 -2.24
CA GLY A 60 -8.35 -5.55 -1.47
C GLY A 60 -8.48 -7.07 -1.47
N ALA A 61 -8.95 -7.66 -0.37
CA ALA A 61 -9.12 -9.11 -0.26
C ALA A 61 -10.05 -9.72 -1.33
N LEU A 62 -10.96 -8.92 -1.89
CA LEU A 62 -11.83 -9.34 -2.99
C LEU A 62 -11.08 -9.52 -4.33
N GLY A 63 -9.88 -8.94 -4.45
CA GLY A 63 -9.11 -8.86 -5.69
C GLY A 63 -8.18 -10.05 -5.90
N ILE A 64 -7.46 -10.53 -4.88
CA ILE A 64 -6.58 -11.70 -5.07
C ILE A 64 -7.50 -12.92 -5.17
N PRO A 65 -7.52 -13.66 -6.30
CA PRO A 65 -8.24 -14.91 -6.33
C PRO A 65 -7.61 -15.80 -5.27
N PHE A 66 -8.42 -16.22 -4.31
CA PHE A 66 -8.12 -17.24 -3.30
C PHE A 66 -7.33 -18.44 -3.87
N SER A 67 -7.40 -18.66 -5.19
CA SER A 67 -6.70 -19.71 -5.93
C SER A 67 -5.22 -19.50 -6.25
N VAL A 68 -4.64 -18.29 -6.18
CA VAL A 68 -3.21 -18.09 -6.57
C VAL A 68 -2.24 -18.39 -5.44
N MET A 69 -2.66 -18.24 -4.18
CA MET A 69 -1.77 -18.46 -3.03
C MET A 69 -2.09 -19.70 -2.20
N GLY A 70 -3.30 -20.28 -2.23
CA GLY A 70 -3.62 -21.49 -1.44
C GLY A 70 -3.28 -21.41 0.06
N LEU A 71 -3.03 -20.20 0.57
CA LEU A 71 -2.39 -19.92 1.85
C LEU A 71 -3.36 -19.21 2.82
N PHE A 72 -4.53 -18.78 2.35
CA PHE A 72 -5.51 -18.05 3.16
C PHE A 72 -6.91 -18.59 2.92
N ASP A 73 -7.55 -19.03 4.01
CA ASP A 73 -8.95 -19.42 4.01
C ASP A 73 -9.85 -18.22 3.71
N ALA A 74 -11.03 -18.49 3.13
CA ALA A 74 -12.11 -17.53 2.83
C ALA A 74 -12.52 -16.62 4.01
N HIS A 75 -12.01 -16.89 5.21
CA HIS A 75 -12.27 -16.12 6.40
C HIS A 75 -11.37 -14.90 6.57
N ASP A 76 -10.33 -14.66 5.76
CA ASP A 76 -9.34 -13.58 5.91
C ASP A 76 -9.60 -12.31 5.08
N GLU A 77 -10.87 -12.06 4.76
CA GLU A 77 -11.25 -10.79 4.13
C GLU A 77 -11.02 -9.59 5.07
N PHE A 78 -10.30 -8.58 4.56
CA PHE A 78 -10.19 -7.29 5.20
C PHE A 78 -11.56 -6.59 5.16
N TYR A 79 -12.31 -6.72 6.26
CA TYR A 79 -13.66 -6.18 6.42
C TYR A 79 -13.74 -4.63 6.37
N ASP A 80 -12.60 -3.95 6.53
CA ASP A 80 -12.49 -2.50 6.42
C ASP A 80 -11.20 -2.13 5.70
N THR A 81 -11.33 -1.66 4.46
CA THR A 81 -10.23 -1.10 3.65
C THR A 81 -9.93 0.35 4.00
N LYS A 82 -10.68 0.94 4.94
CA LYS A 82 -10.51 2.33 5.33
C LYS A 82 -9.46 2.46 6.40
N MET A 83 -8.73 3.56 6.31
CA MET A 83 -7.82 3.99 7.34
C MET A 83 -8.56 4.37 8.63
N GLY A 84 -8.09 3.83 9.75
CA GLY A 84 -8.65 4.11 11.08
C GLY A 84 -8.51 5.58 11.49
N SER A 85 -9.44 6.09 12.29
CA SER A 85 -9.40 7.47 12.82
C SER A 85 -8.24 7.76 13.78
N ASN A 86 -7.49 6.72 14.14
CA ASN A 86 -6.42 6.74 15.12
C ASN A 86 -5.03 6.85 14.47
N VAL A 87 -4.96 7.02 13.15
CA VAL A 87 -3.74 7.17 12.36
C VAL A 87 -3.43 8.65 12.18
N ALA A 88 -2.20 9.07 12.48
CA ALA A 88 -1.76 10.44 12.28
C ALA A 88 -1.15 10.66 10.88
N MET A 89 -0.29 9.74 10.44
CA MET A 89 0.37 9.79 9.15
C MET A 89 0.25 8.47 8.40
N ALA A 90 -0.02 8.54 7.10
CA ALA A 90 -0.18 7.40 6.22
C ALA A 90 0.57 7.62 4.91
N ARG A 91 1.29 6.59 4.49
CA ARG A 91 2.11 6.57 3.28
C ARG A 91 1.80 5.30 2.49
N HIS A 92 1.50 5.46 1.20
CA HIS A 92 1.18 4.36 0.31
C HIS A 92 2.04 4.42 -0.96
N ALA A 93 2.91 3.44 -1.17
CA ALA A 93 3.62 3.28 -2.43
C ALA A 93 2.78 2.46 -3.41
N LEU A 94 2.43 3.01 -4.58
CA LEU A 94 1.53 2.41 -5.57
C LEU A 94 2.27 2.01 -6.86
N ALA A 95 1.91 0.87 -7.44
CA ALA A 95 2.50 0.37 -8.68
C ALA A 95 1.81 0.93 -9.93
N ILE A 96 2.54 1.57 -10.84
CA ILE A 96 1.98 2.10 -12.11
C ILE A 96 1.70 0.96 -13.12
N ASP A 97 2.58 -0.04 -13.18
CA ASP A 97 2.65 -0.98 -14.32
C ASP A 97 1.93 -2.31 -14.06
N GLU A 98 1.30 -2.48 -12.89
CA GLU A 98 0.48 -3.65 -12.60
C GLU A 98 -0.79 -3.65 -13.44
N ARG A 99 -1.08 -4.80 -14.05
CA ARG A 99 -2.14 -4.97 -15.06
C ARG A 99 -2.99 -6.21 -14.85
N ARG A 100 -2.80 -6.92 -13.74
CA ARG A 100 -3.68 -8.00 -13.28
C ARG A 100 -4.85 -7.34 -12.55
N GLU A 101 -6.05 -7.58 -13.03
CA GLU A 101 -7.29 -7.06 -12.43
C GLU A 101 -7.41 -7.44 -10.96
N ASP A 102 -6.98 -8.65 -10.63
CA ASP A 102 -6.90 -9.19 -9.28
C ASP A 102 -5.99 -8.39 -8.33
N PHE A 103 -5.16 -7.50 -8.87
CA PHE A 103 -4.23 -6.65 -8.14
C PHE A 103 -4.62 -5.16 -8.29
N GLU A 104 -5.91 -4.86 -8.40
CA GLU A 104 -6.40 -3.48 -8.32
C GLU A 104 -6.08 -2.91 -6.92
N PRO A 105 -5.39 -1.74 -6.83
CA PRO A 105 -4.96 -1.22 -5.56
C PRO A 105 -6.14 -0.60 -4.81
N THR A 106 -6.14 -0.77 -3.49
CA THR A 106 -7.05 -0.09 -2.58
C THR A 106 -6.49 1.28 -2.25
N VAL A 107 -6.76 2.26 -3.11
CA VAL A 107 -6.40 3.66 -2.88
C VAL A 107 -7.21 4.21 -1.71
N TRP A 108 -6.53 4.90 -0.79
CA TRP A 108 -7.18 5.51 0.36
C TRP A 108 -7.77 6.87 0.03
N SER A 109 -8.97 7.07 0.52
CA SER A 109 -9.66 8.35 0.63
C SER A 109 -8.94 9.32 1.58
N PRO A 110 -8.60 10.57 1.18
CA PRO A 110 -8.24 11.63 2.09
C PRO A 110 -9.18 11.75 3.31
N ARG A 111 -8.60 12.09 4.46
CA ARG A 111 -9.33 12.19 5.71
C ARG A 111 -8.81 13.34 6.56
N ALA A 112 -9.73 14.17 7.04
CA ALA A 112 -9.38 15.27 7.96
C ALA A 112 -8.63 14.75 9.19
N GLY A 113 -7.52 15.43 9.52
CA GLY A 113 -6.65 15.08 10.64
C GLY A 113 -5.67 13.94 10.38
N VAL A 114 -5.59 13.44 9.13
CA VAL A 114 -4.57 12.49 8.72
C VAL A 114 -3.71 13.10 7.62
N ASP A 115 -2.40 13.09 7.83
CA ASP A 115 -1.43 13.37 6.78
C ASP A 115 -1.31 12.12 5.89
N LEU A 116 -1.89 12.18 4.68
CA LEU A 116 -1.90 11.08 3.72
C LEU A 116 -1.07 11.45 2.49
N GLU A 117 -0.08 10.62 2.16
CA GLU A 117 0.54 10.63 0.84
C GLU A 117 0.43 9.27 0.15
N GLN A 118 0.07 9.30 -1.13
CA GLN A 118 0.00 8.12 -1.99
C GLN A 118 0.82 8.41 -3.23
N VAL A 119 1.95 7.71 -3.37
CA VAL A 119 2.96 8.01 -4.38
C VAL A 119 3.05 6.84 -5.36
N TRP A 120 2.96 7.15 -6.64
CA TRP A 120 3.04 6.19 -7.73
C TRP A 120 4.48 5.98 -8.18
N PHE A 121 4.87 4.71 -8.33
CA PHE A 121 6.20 4.26 -8.69
C PHE A 121 6.16 3.35 -9.93
N SER A 122 7.25 3.34 -10.69
CA SER A 122 7.43 2.47 -11.85
C SER A 122 7.59 1.02 -11.41
N GLY A 123 6.90 0.10 -12.08
CA GLY A 123 6.94 -1.33 -11.84
C GLY A 123 5.57 -1.94 -11.51
N VAL A 124 5.56 -3.27 -11.42
CA VAL A 124 4.39 -4.06 -10.99
C VAL A 124 4.36 -4.21 -9.46
N HIS A 125 3.32 -4.83 -8.91
CA HIS A 125 3.11 -5.00 -7.45
C HIS A 125 4.37 -5.39 -6.66
N ALA A 126 5.06 -6.46 -7.08
CA ALA A 126 6.28 -6.94 -6.42
C ALA A 126 7.56 -6.15 -6.77
N ASN A 127 7.52 -5.25 -7.76
CA ASN A 127 8.57 -4.23 -7.88
C ASN A 127 8.43 -3.13 -6.83
N ILE A 128 7.25 -2.96 -6.21
CA ILE A 128 7.01 -1.94 -5.18
C ILE A 128 7.14 -2.56 -3.77
N GLY A 129 6.45 -3.67 -3.51
CA GLY A 129 6.50 -4.36 -2.23
C GLY A 129 7.74 -5.26 -2.03
N GLY A 130 8.56 -5.44 -3.07
CA GLY A 130 9.67 -6.40 -3.09
C GLY A 130 9.23 -7.82 -3.42
N SER A 131 10.14 -8.78 -3.25
CA SER A 131 10.03 -10.23 -3.56
C SER A 131 10.61 -10.69 -4.89
N TYR A 132 11.06 -9.78 -5.76
CA TYR A 132 11.86 -10.16 -6.93
C TYR A 132 13.35 -10.22 -6.57
N PRO A 133 14.12 -11.15 -7.20
CA PRO A 133 15.57 -11.12 -7.09
C PRO A 133 16.14 -9.87 -7.79
N PRO A 134 17.39 -9.49 -7.47
CA PRO A 134 18.11 -8.46 -8.20
C PRO A 134 18.20 -8.79 -9.69
N ASP A 135 18.29 -7.75 -10.52
CA ASP A 135 18.53 -7.93 -11.95
C ASP A 135 19.98 -8.36 -12.25
N LYS A 136 20.33 -8.45 -13.54
CA LYS A 136 21.67 -8.88 -13.98
C LYS A 136 22.80 -7.97 -13.50
N SER A 137 22.48 -6.72 -13.15
CA SER A 137 23.42 -5.74 -12.61
C SER A 137 23.41 -5.71 -11.08
N GLY A 138 22.65 -6.60 -10.43
CA GLY A 138 22.52 -6.66 -8.97
C GLY A 138 21.58 -5.61 -8.39
N LYS A 139 20.77 -4.92 -9.22
CA LYS A 139 19.88 -3.83 -8.79
C LYS A 139 18.48 -4.34 -8.47
N LEU A 140 17.81 -3.69 -7.52
CA LEU A 140 16.42 -3.96 -7.14
C LEU A 140 15.56 -2.73 -7.39
N THR A 141 14.49 -2.85 -8.21
CA THR A 141 13.57 -1.72 -8.41
C THR A 141 12.84 -1.34 -7.10
N SER A 142 12.60 -2.31 -6.21
CA SER A 142 11.92 -2.09 -4.92
C SER A 142 12.69 -1.20 -3.96
N ASP A 143 13.98 -1.03 -4.18
CA ASP A 143 14.82 -0.14 -3.37
C ASP A 143 14.34 1.31 -3.45
N ILE A 144 13.75 1.73 -4.56
CA ILE A 144 13.18 3.07 -4.71
C ILE A 144 12.02 3.28 -3.72
N ALA A 145 11.04 2.37 -3.73
CA ALA A 145 9.87 2.48 -2.86
C ALA A 145 10.23 2.26 -1.38
N LEU A 146 11.19 1.37 -1.10
CA LEU A 146 11.70 1.16 0.25
C LEU A 146 12.46 2.40 0.76
N HIS A 147 13.34 2.99 -0.05
CA HIS A 147 14.07 4.20 0.30
C HIS A 147 13.12 5.35 0.64
N TRP A 148 12.10 5.57 -0.20
CA TRP A 148 11.06 6.57 0.06
C TRP A 148 10.37 6.31 1.40
N MET A 149 9.87 5.09 1.64
CA MET A 149 9.16 4.76 2.88
C MET A 149 10.04 4.92 4.13
N LEU A 150 11.32 4.53 4.05
CA LEU A 150 12.27 4.70 5.17
C LEU A 150 12.55 6.18 5.47
N SER A 151 12.52 7.03 4.45
CA SER A 151 12.67 8.48 4.60
C SER A 151 11.43 9.06 5.29
N GLU A 152 10.23 8.77 4.77
CA GLU A 152 8.95 9.22 5.36
C GLU A 152 8.79 8.76 6.82
N ALA A 153 9.15 7.50 7.11
CA ALA A 153 9.09 6.98 8.47
C ALA A 153 10.06 7.72 9.41
N ALA A 154 11.28 8.02 8.94
CA ALA A 154 12.26 8.75 9.73
C ALA A 154 11.82 10.20 9.97
N ASP A 155 11.28 10.87 8.97
CA ASP A 155 10.76 12.24 9.07
C ASP A 155 9.53 12.32 10.00
N ALA A 156 8.76 11.23 10.08
CA ALA A 156 7.69 11.03 11.07
C ALA A 156 8.20 10.78 12.51
N GLY A 157 9.52 10.70 12.70
CA GLY A 157 10.17 10.49 13.99
C GLY A 157 10.34 9.02 14.41
N LEU A 158 10.17 8.06 13.49
CA LEU A 158 10.42 6.65 13.81
C LEU A 158 11.93 6.36 13.77
N GLY A 159 12.37 5.52 14.71
CA GLY A 159 13.72 4.95 14.68
C GLY A 159 13.85 3.99 13.50
N VAL A 160 14.74 4.32 12.57
CA VAL A 160 15.09 3.46 11.44
C VAL A 160 16.55 3.08 11.58
N GLU A 161 16.81 1.78 11.58
CA GLU A 161 18.17 1.25 11.68
C GLU A 161 19.03 1.73 10.51
N GLN A 162 20.21 2.28 10.81
CA GLN A 162 21.05 2.92 9.81
C GLN A 162 21.48 1.95 8.70
N TYR A 163 21.71 0.68 9.03
CA TYR A 163 22.09 -0.33 8.05
C TYR A 163 21.01 -0.55 6.98
N LEU A 164 19.73 -0.38 7.31
CA LEU A 164 18.64 -0.49 6.33
C LEU A 164 18.68 0.66 5.33
N LYS A 165 18.98 1.88 5.78
CA LYS A 165 19.13 3.03 4.88
C LYS A 165 20.36 2.87 3.98
N GLN A 166 21.43 2.29 4.50
CA GLN A 166 22.68 2.07 3.77
C GLN A 166 22.62 0.90 2.78
N SER A 167 21.75 -0.08 3.01
CA SER A 167 21.64 -1.27 2.17
C SER A 167 20.78 -1.08 0.92
N VAL A 168 20.13 0.08 0.78
CA VAL A 168 19.17 0.36 -0.30
C VAL A 168 19.85 1.20 -1.38
N ASP A 169 19.78 0.74 -2.63
CA ASP A 169 20.38 1.42 -3.79
C ASP A 169 19.27 1.80 -4.79
N PRO A 170 18.58 2.95 -4.59
CA PRO A 170 17.42 3.32 -5.39
C PRO A 170 17.84 3.77 -6.80
N GLN A 171 17.74 2.85 -7.77
CA GLN A 171 18.18 3.05 -9.14
C GLN A 171 17.00 3.10 -10.14
N PRO A 172 16.67 4.27 -10.73
CA PRO A 172 15.57 4.41 -11.69
C PRO A 172 15.73 3.57 -12.97
N ASP A 173 16.94 3.11 -13.28
CA ASP A 173 17.24 2.28 -14.46
C ASP A 173 17.19 0.77 -14.16
N ALA A 174 16.96 0.35 -12.91
CA ALA A 174 16.84 -1.06 -12.54
C ALA A 174 15.76 -1.77 -13.37
N SER A 175 15.96 -3.04 -13.70
CA SER A 175 15.06 -3.76 -14.60
C SER A 175 13.66 -3.99 -14.00
N LEU A 176 12.61 -3.67 -14.77
CA LEU A 176 11.23 -3.95 -14.37
C LEU A 176 10.84 -5.40 -14.66
N ASN A 177 10.04 -5.97 -13.75
CA ASN A 177 9.56 -7.34 -13.88
C ASN A 177 8.17 -7.39 -14.52
N LYS A 178 7.85 -8.53 -15.14
CA LYS A 178 6.52 -8.78 -15.72
C LYS A 178 5.71 -9.66 -14.78
N SER A 179 4.60 -9.13 -14.26
CA SER A 179 3.72 -9.87 -13.35
C SER A 179 2.77 -10.85 -14.06
N ARG A 180 2.42 -10.57 -15.32
CA ARG A 180 1.45 -11.34 -16.10
C ARG A 180 2.10 -12.55 -16.76
N THR A 181 2.22 -13.64 -16.00
CA THR A 181 2.72 -14.94 -16.47
C THR A 181 1.60 -15.98 -16.57
N LYS A 182 1.79 -17.01 -17.41
CA LYS A 182 0.88 -18.16 -17.57
C LYS A 182 -0.60 -17.75 -17.71
N VAL A 183 -1.45 -18.14 -16.75
CA VAL A 183 -2.90 -17.90 -16.73
C VAL A 183 -3.26 -16.40 -16.82
N PHE A 184 -2.43 -15.53 -16.26
CA PHE A 184 -2.66 -14.08 -16.32
C PHE A 184 -2.48 -13.51 -17.74
N ARG A 185 -1.77 -14.20 -18.64
CA ARG A 185 -1.68 -13.79 -20.06
C ARG A 185 -2.96 -14.07 -20.84
N LEU A 186 -3.80 -14.99 -20.36
CA LEU A 186 -5.07 -15.36 -21.01
C LEU A 186 -6.22 -14.41 -20.64
N ARG A 187 -6.13 -13.73 -19.50
CA ARG A 187 -7.10 -12.70 -19.08
C ARG A 187 -6.79 -11.36 -19.76
N PRO A 188 -7.75 -10.45 -19.95
CA PRO A 188 -7.46 -9.08 -20.40
C PRO A 188 -6.46 -8.37 -19.48
N ALA A 189 -5.70 -7.45 -20.05
CA ALA A 189 -4.81 -6.58 -19.28
C ALA A 189 -5.55 -5.29 -18.92
N LYS A 190 -5.54 -4.94 -17.64
CA LYS A 190 -6.27 -3.79 -17.11
C LYS A 190 -5.27 -2.79 -16.53
N PRO A 191 -4.80 -1.78 -17.29
CA PRO A 191 -3.99 -0.70 -16.75
C PRO A 191 -4.74 0.00 -15.62
N ARG A 192 -4.02 0.41 -14.58
CA ARG A 192 -4.59 1.14 -13.45
C ARG A 192 -4.93 2.57 -13.83
N SER A 193 -5.98 3.11 -13.21
CA SER A 193 -6.26 4.54 -13.27
C SER A 193 -5.28 5.28 -12.37
N LEU A 194 -4.50 6.20 -12.94
CA LEU A 194 -3.66 7.10 -12.16
C LEU A 194 -4.44 8.28 -11.56
N SER A 195 -5.71 8.46 -11.92
CA SER A 195 -6.61 9.48 -11.37
C SER A 195 -7.76 8.83 -10.59
N PRO A 196 -7.49 8.22 -9.42
CA PRO A 196 -8.54 7.60 -8.62
C PRO A 196 -9.51 8.66 -8.07
N LEU A 197 -10.78 8.28 -7.95
CA LEU A 197 -11.84 9.12 -7.40
C LEU A 197 -12.23 8.63 -6.01
N GLU A 198 -12.54 9.57 -5.13
CA GLU A 198 -13.18 9.32 -3.84
C GLU A 198 -14.54 8.64 -4.03
N PRO A 199 -14.79 7.44 -3.46
CA PRO A 199 -16.04 6.72 -3.69
C PRO A 199 -17.31 7.46 -3.24
N LYS A 200 -17.20 8.37 -2.27
CA LYS A 200 -18.35 9.07 -1.68
C LYS A 200 -18.62 10.43 -2.29
N SER A 201 -17.58 11.24 -2.52
CA SER A 201 -17.72 12.58 -3.10
C SER A 201 -17.57 12.58 -4.61
N GLY A 202 -16.93 11.56 -5.19
CA GLY A 202 -16.53 11.55 -6.60
C GLY A 202 -15.38 12.50 -6.91
N GLU A 203 -14.80 13.14 -5.89
CA GLU A 203 -13.69 14.08 -6.06
C GLU A 203 -12.40 13.36 -6.43
N PRO A 204 -11.54 13.96 -7.28
CA PRO A 204 -10.23 13.40 -7.57
C PRO A 204 -9.37 13.30 -6.31
N ILE A 205 -8.76 12.13 -6.11
CA ILE A 205 -7.69 11.99 -5.13
C ILE A 205 -6.41 12.52 -5.79
N PRO A 206 -5.71 13.49 -5.16
CA PRO A 206 -4.48 14.03 -5.71
C PRO A 206 -3.47 12.94 -6.06
N VAL A 207 -2.85 13.08 -7.23
CA VAL A 207 -1.92 12.10 -7.78
C VAL A 207 -0.51 12.61 -7.55
N LYS A 208 0.29 11.88 -6.78
CA LYS A 208 1.71 12.15 -6.60
C LYS A 208 2.51 11.06 -7.31
N ILE A 209 3.44 11.44 -8.17
CA ILE A 209 4.30 10.50 -8.90
C ILE A 209 5.73 10.70 -8.39
N HIS A 210 6.42 9.61 -8.04
CA HIS A 210 7.80 9.72 -7.56
C HIS A 210 8.74 10.16 -8.68
N ARG A 211 9.71 11.02 -8.36
CA ARG A 211 10.68 11.56 -9.34
C ARG A 211 11.43 10.49 -10.14
N SER A 212 11.62 9.29 -9.58
CA SER A 212 12.27 8.18 -10.29
C SER A 212 11.49 7.71 -11.51
N VAL A 213 10.16 7.89 -11.55
CA VAL A 213 9.33 7.52 -12.71
C VAL A 213 9.65 8.43 -13.88
N LYS A 214 9.80 9.74 -13.63
CA LYS A 214 10.24 10.72 -14.62
C LYS A 214 11.65 10.40 -15.13
N ALA A 215 12.58 10.16 -14.21
CA ALA A 215 13.95 9.77 -14.57
C ALA A 215 13.98 8.51 -15.45
N ARG A 216 13.19 7.47 -15.12
CA ARG A 216 13.06 6.27 -15.98
C ARG A 216 12.47 6.60 -17.34
N TYR A 217 11.38 7.37 -17.37
CA TYR A 217 10.69 7.73 -18.61
C TYR A 217 11.58 8.51 -19.60
N GLU A 218 12.41 9.41 -19.07
CA GLU A 218 13.37 10.21 -19.84
C GLU A 218 14.56 9.37 -20.32
N ASN A 219 15.08 8.49 -19.47
CA ASN A 219 16.27 7.67 -19.79
C ASN A 219 15.97 6.42 -20.62
N ASP A 220 14.75 5.88 -20.57
CA ASP A 220 14.32 4.71 -21.32
C ASP A 220 13.17 5.07 -22.28
N PRO A 221 13.45 5.27 -23.58
CA PRO A 221 12.42 5.55 -24.58
C PRO A 221 11.36 4.45 -24.72
N SER A 222 11.65 3.23 -24.29
CA SER A 222 10.71 2.10 -24.34
C SER A 222 9.72 2.09 -23.17
N TYR A 223 10.00 2.83 -22.09
CA TYR A 223 9.12 2.92 -20.92
C TYR A 223 7.98 3.92 -21.19
N ARG A 224 6.93 3.45 -21.86
CA ARG A 224 5.72 4.23 -22.20
C ARG A 224 4.44 3.51 -21.76
N PRO A 225 4.22 3.29 -20.45
CA PRO A 225 3.00 2.64 -19.97
C PRO A 225 1.78 3.51 -20.31
N LYS A 226 0.76 2.88 -20.90
CA LYS A 226 -0.39 3.56 -21.50
C LYS A 226 -1.11 4.51 -20.51
N ASN A 227 -1.35 4.05 -19.29
CA ASN A 227 -1.99 4.84 -18.24
C ASN A 227 -1.17 6.08 -17.85
N LEU A 228 0.15 5.98 -17.81
CA LEU A 228 1.02 7.14 -17.56
C LEU A 228 1.01 8.11 -18.74
N THR A 229 1.13 7.61 -19.98
CA THR A 229 1.12 8.49 -21.15
C THR A 229 -0.22 9.22 -21.31
N GLU A 230 -1.33 8.55 -21.03
CA GLU A 230 -2.67 9.15 -21.02
C GLU A 230 -2.80 10.18 -19.91
N TYR A 231 -2.30 9.89 -18.70
CA TYR A 231 -2.28 10.83 -17.60
C TYR A 231 -1.47 12.09 -17.95
N LEU A 232 -0.25 11.95 -18.46
CA LEU A 232 0.61 13.08 -18.81
C LEU A 232 -0.02 13.93 -19.93
N ALA A 233 -0.62 13.28 -20.93
CA ALA A 233 -1.31 13.99 -22.01
C ALA A 233 -2.54 14.77 -21.51
N ALA A 234 -3.31 14.19 -20.57
CA ALA A 234 -4.48 14.84 -20.00
C ALA A 234 -4.15 16.00 -19.04
N ASN A 235 -2.93 16.03 -18.48
CA ASN A 235 -2.48 17.04 -17.52
C ASN A 235 -1.37 17.96 -18.08
N GLU A 236 -1.16 17.96 -19.39
CA GLU A 236 -0.15 18.78 -20.09
C GLU A 236 1.30 18.58 -19.59
N GLY A 237 1.61 17.43 -18.97
CA GLY A 237 2.94 17.11 -18.50
C GLY A 237 2.97 16.37 -17.17
N TRP A 238 4.13 16.47 -16.51
CA TRP A 238 4.36 15.92 -15.17
C TRP A 238 3.68 16.81 -14.11
N PRO A 239 3.21 16.23 -12.99
CA PRO A 239 2.73 17.03 -11.87
C PRO A 239 3.86 17.92 -11.32
N ASP A 240 3.50 19.10 -10.81
CA ASP A 240 4.45 20.08 -10.28
C ASP A 240 5.21 19.55 -9.05
N ASP A 241 4.54 18.77 -8.21
CA ASP A 241 5.12 18.12 -7.04
C ASP A 241 5.40 16.64 -7.34
N LEU A 242 6.68 16.31 -7.50
CA LEU A 242 7.16 14.95 -7.60
C LEU A 242 7.61 14.45 -6.23
N GLY A 243 7.15 13.25 -5.86
CA GLY A 243 7.58 12.57 -4.62
C GLY A 243 9.05 12.17 -4.60
#